data_AF-A0A0Q8R9F7-F1
#
_entry.id   AF-A0A0Q8R9F7-F1
#
_cell.length_a   1.000
_cell.length_b   1.000
_cell.length_c   1.000
_cell.angle_alpha   90.00
_cell.angle_beta   90.00
_cell.angle_gamma   90.00
#
_symmetry.space_group_name_H-M   'P 1'
#
loop_
_entity.id
_entity.type
_entity.pdbx_description
1 polymer ?
#
loop_
_entity_poly.entity_id
_entity_poly.type
_entity_poly.pdbx_seq_one_letter_code
_entity_poly.pdbx_strand_id
1 'polypeptide(L)' 'MSNPLLTIPHADARRRIHIRSVGDRASYSLGVTARPIMADSVAEAVDQALAGIGYEEAVIIYEGRAS' A
#
# COMPACT_ATOMS: atom_id res chain seq x y z
N MET A 1 6.25 14.08 14.37
CA MET A 1 7.19 14.26 13.24
C MET A 1 6.57 13.60 12.02
N SER A 2 6.35 14.34 10.92
CA SER A 2 5.76 13.79 9.69
C SER A 2 6.75 12.87 8.99
N ASN A 3 6.27 11.72 8.52
CA ASN A 3 7.09 10.71 7.84
C ASN A 3 7.56 11.28 6.47
N PRO A 4 8.87 11.43 6.22
CA PRO A 4 9.39 12.10 5.02
C PRO A 4 9.02 11.40 3.70
N LEU A 5 8.65 10.12 3.75
CA LEU A 5 8.12 9.38 2.60
C LEU A 5 6.68 9.79 2.24
N LEU A 6 5.92 10.38 3.17
CA LEU A 6 4.60 10.96 2.89
C LEU A 6 4.69 12.32 2.18
N THR A 7 5.84 13.00 2.27
CA THR A 7 6.10 14.32 1.68
C THR A 7 6.76 14.28 0.31
N ILE A 8 7.14 13.11 -0.20
CA ILE A 8 7.72 13.00 -1.55
C ILE A 8 6.62 13.29 -2.58
N PRO A 9 6.70 14.40 -3.34
CA PRO A 9 5.67 14.79 -4.31
C PRO A 9 5.66 13.91 -5.56
N HIS A 10 6.70 13.09 -5.77
CA HIS A 10 6.90 12.30 -6.99
C HIS A 10 6.28 10.89 -6.98
N ALA A 11 5.93 10.34 -5.82
CA ALA A 11 5.10 9.14 -5.78
C ALA A 11 3.64 9.58 -5.94
N ASP A 12 3.17 9.62 -7.20
CA ASP A 12 1.77 9.82 -7.55
C ASP A 12 0.90 9.05 -6.54
N ALA A 13 -0.11 9.71 -5.95
CA ALA A 13 -0.95 9.10 -4.93
C ALA A 13 -1.59 7.78 -5.40
N ARG A 14 -1.70 7.59 -6.72
CA ARG A 14 -2.16 6.35 -7.38
C ARG A 14 -1.18 5.18 -7.27
N ARG A 15 0.09 5.43 -6.98
CA ARG A 15 1.16 4.44 -6.85
C ARG A 15 1.45 4.04 -5.40
N ARG A 16 0.66 4.55 -4.45
CA ARG A 16 0.78 4.25 -3.02
C ARG A 16 -0.08 3.05 -2.68
N ILE A 17 0.54 1.99 -2.21
CA ILE A 17 -0.14 0.78 -1.76
C ILE A 17 -0.24 0.85 -0.25
N HIS A 18 -1.42 1.07 0.28
CA HIS A 18 -1.65 0.99 1.73
C HIS A 18 -1.96 -0.44 2.10
N ILE A 19 -1.25 -1.00 3.08
CA ILE A 19 -1.48 -2.35 3.58
C ILE A 19 -1.69 -2.30 5.09
N ARG A 20 -2.73 -2.99 5.57
CA ARG A 20 -3.03 -3.13 7.01
C ARG A 20 -3.48 -4.54 7.33
N SER A 21 -2.97 -5.09 8.42
CA SER A 21 -3.41 -6.36 8.98
C SER A 21 -4.80 -6.24 9.60
N VAL A 22 -5.66 -7.24 9.40
CA VAL A 22 -7.03 -7.31 9.92
C VAL A 22 -7.26 -8.72 10.47
N GLY A 23 -6.92 -8.92 11.76
CA GLY A 23 -6.88 -10.26 12.36
C GLY A 23 -5.83 -11.11 11.66
N ASP A 24 -6.24 -12.29 11.17
CA ASP A 24 -5.37 -13.23 10.44
C ASP A 24 -5.24 -12.91 8.94
N ARG A 25 -5.93 -11.87 8.46
CA ARG A 25 -5.98 -11.45 7.04
C ARG A 25 -5.28 -10.11 6.83
N ALA A 26 -5.20 -9.67 5.59
CA ALA A 26 -4.70 -8.36 5.23
C ALA A 26 -5.69 -7.57 4.37
N SER A 27 -5.62 -6.25 4.49
CA SER A 27 -6.34 -5.29 3.66
C SER A 27 -5.33 -4.46 2.87
N TYR A 28 -5.60 -4.20 1.60
CA TYR A 28 -4.82 -3.24 0.82
C TYR A 28 -5.67 -2.28 0.01
N SER A 29 -5.13 -1.09 -0.30
CA SER A 29 -5.75 -0.12 -1.19
C SER A 29 -4.72 0.64 -2.02
N LEU A 30 -5.08 0.96 -3.27
CA LEU A 30 -4.26 1.75 -4.19
C LEU A 30 -4.58 3.24 -4.01
N GLY A 31 -3.94 3.86 -3.04
CA GLY A 31 -4.22 5.22 -2.60
C GLY A 31 -5.25 5.31 -1.47
N VAL A 32 -5.44 6.53 -0.97
CA VAL A 32 -6.20 6.81 0.26
C VAL A 32 -7.72 6.75 0.05
N THR A 33 -8.19 7.00 -1.18
CA THR A 33 -9.62 7.04 -1.52
C THR A 33 -10.13 5.76 -2.16
N ALA A 34 -9.25 4.81 -2.49
CA ALA A 34 -9.64 3.54 -3.10
C ALA A 34 -10.32 2.64 -2.06
N ARG A 35 -11.30 1.84 -2.51
CA ARG A 35 -11.92 0.83 -1.64
C ARG A 35 -10.88 -0.22 -1.25
N PRO A 36 -10.76 -0.58 0.04
CA PRO A 36 -9.85 -1.61 0.48
C PRO A 36 -10.30 -2.99 -0.02
N ILE A 37 -9.34 -3.80 -0.44
CA ILE A 37 -9.49 -5.19 -0.88
C ILE A 37 -8.92 -6.10 0.20
N MET A 38 -9.57 -7.23 0.44
CA MET A 38 -9.13 -8.24 1.39
C MET A 38 -8.23 -9.27 0.71
N ALA A 39 -7.18 -9.70 1.39
CA ALA A 39 -6.33 -10.82 1.03
C ALA A 39 -6.17 -11.75 2.23
N ASP A 40 -5.86 -13.02 1.98
CA ASP A 40 -5.71 -14.01 3.04
C ASP A 40 -4.40 -13.85 3.80
N SER A 41 -3.42 -13.12 3.23
CA SER A 41 -2.17 -12.79 3.90
C SER A 41 -1.63 -11.43 3.46
N VAL A 42 -0.70 -10.89 4.24
CA VAL A 42 0.03 -9.65 3.86
C VAL A 42 0.86 -9.87 2.59
N ALA A 43 1.46 -11.04 2.43
CA ALA A 43 2.23 -11.37 1.22
C ALA A 43 1.34 -11.33 -0.03
N GLU A 44 0.17 -11.97 0.03
CA GLU A 44 -0.79 -11.95 -1.06
C GLU A 44 -1.29 -10.53 -1.35
N ALA A 45 -1.54 -9.72 -0.32
CA ALA A 45 -1.93 -8.32 -0.49
C ALA A 45 -0.86 -7.50 -1.24
N VAL A 46 0.43 -7.73 -0.94
CA VAL A 46 1.55 -7.09 -1.62
C VAL A 46 1.60 -7.53 -3.09
N ASP A 47 1.56 -8.84 -3.35
CA ASP A 47 1.66 -9.40 -4.70
C ASP A 47 0.51 -8.91 -5.60
N GLN A 48 -0.73 -8.94 -5.09
CA GLN A 48 -1.89 -8.45 -5.83
C GLN A 48 -1.82 -6.95 -6.11
N ALA A 49 -1.37 -6.16 -5.13
CA ALA A 49 -1.26 -4.72 -5.31
C ALA A 49 -0.16 -4.33 -6.30
N LEU A 50 0.98 -5.04 -6.28
CA LEU A 50 2.08 -4.84 -7.21
C LEU A 50 1.71 -5.27 -8.64
N ALA A 51 0.92 -6.33 -8.81
CA ALA A 51 0.41 -6.75 -10.11
C ALA A 51 -0.45 -5.67 -10.81
N GLY A 52 -1.10 -4.78 -10.04
CA GLY A 52 -1.94 -3.71 -10.59
C GLY A 52 -1.20 -2.43 -10.99
N ILE A 53 -0.02 -2.16 -10.41
CA ILE A 53 0.71 -0.87 -10.58
C ILE A 53 2.08 -1.07 -11.26
N GLY A 54 2.71 -2.23 -11.10
CA GLY A 54 4.09 -2.47 -11.49
C GLY A 54 5.09 -2.16 -10.36
N TYR A 55 6.19 -2.91 -10.33
CA TYR A 55 7.14 -2.95 -9.22
C TYR A 55 8.01 -1.69 -9.06
N GLU A 56 8.35 -1.01 -10.16
CA GLU A 56 9.42 -0.01 -10.16
C GLU A 56 9.02 1.34 -9.54
N GLU A 57 7.72 1.59 -9.35
CA GLU A 57 7.20 2.90 -8.93
C GLU A 57 6.26 2.85 -7.71
N ALA A 58 6.11 1.67 -7.09
CA ALA A 58 5.21 1.46 -5.98
C ALA A 58 5.83 1.90 -4.65
N VAL A 59 5.05 2.60 -3.81
CA VAL A 59 5.41 2.90 -2.42
C VAL A 59 4.50 2.09 -1.51
N ILE A 60 5.07 1.24 -0.65
CA ILE A 60 4.28 0.38 0.24
C ILE A 60 4.17 1.03 1.60
N ILE A 61 2.94 1.30 2.04
CA ILE A 61 2.63 1.88 3.34
C ILE A 61 2.00 0.79 4.20
N TYR A 62 2.83 0.09 4.97
CA TYR A 62 2.41 -0.94 5.91
C TYR A 62 2.14 -0.32 7.29
N GLU A 63 0.89 -0.38 7.77
CA GLU A 63 0.49 0.12 9.10
C GLU A 63 0.93 1.57 9.39
N GLY A 64 0.94 2.41 8.34
CA GLY A 64 1.37 3.82 8.45
C GLY A 64 2.88 4.04 8.38
N ARG A 65 3.67 2.97 8.21
CA ARG A 65 5.10 3.03 7.90
C ARG A 65 5.31 2.81 6.41
N ALA A 66 5.95 3.77 5.76
CA ALA A 66 6.30 3.66 4.35
C ALA A 66 7.65 2.96 4.19
N SER A 67 7.75 2.09 3.20
CA SER A 67 8.97 1.42 2.72
C SER A 67 9.02 1.44 1.20
#